data_AF-A0A8T3R2Y8-F1
#
_entry.id   AF-A0A8T3R2Y8-F1
#
_cell.length_a   1.000
_cell.length_b   1.000
_cell.length_c   1.000
_cell.angle_alpha   90.00
_cell.angle_beta   90.00
_cell.angle_gamma   90.00
#
_symmetry.space_group_name_H-M   'P 1'
#
loop_
_entity.id
_entity.type
_entity.pdbx_description
1 polymer ?
#
loop_
_entity_poly.entity_id
_entity_poly.type
_entity_poly.pdbx_seq_one_letter_code
_entity_poly.pdbx_strand_id
1 'polypeptide(L)'
;MLLIVAACGPSAATPSGTTTPASAAQSVAPAGVVRLALDWTPNTNHTGFYVATANGWYEEAGVDLQILPYATSTPEALIAAGQAECGISFQDALTFASAAGAPIVSVMAILQHTAQEIAVLDSSSIRRPRDL
;
A
#
# COMPACT_ATOMS: atom_id res chain seq x y z
N MET A 1 -0.60 8.64 -1.89
CA MET A 1 0.24 7.45 -1.62
C MET A 1 -0.42 6.64 -0.54
N LEU A 2 -0.60 5.34 -0.76
CA LEU A 2 -1.42 4.43 0.03
C LEU A 2 -0.61 3.21 0.44
N LEU A 3 -0.85 2.69 1.64
CA LEU A 3 -0.42 1.34 2.03
C LEU A 3 -1.49 0.35 1.54
N ILE A 4 -1.08 -0.63 0.75
CA ILE A 4 -1.92 -1.65 0.15
C ILE A 4 -1.52 -3.04 0.64
N VAL A 5 -2.49 -3.95 0.76
CA VAL A 5 -2.29 -5.35 1.17
C VAL A 5 -3.12 -6.27 0.29
N ALA A 6 -2.80 -7.56 0.26
CA ALA A 6 -3.65 -8.57 -0.36
C ALA A 6 -5.03 -8.62 0.34
N ALA A 7 -6.10 -8.63 -0.45
CA ALA A 7 -7.46 -8.77 0.07
C ALA A 7 -7.74 -10.25 0.43
N CYS A 8 -7.76 -10.57 1.72
CA CYS A 8 -8.25 -11.86 2.21
C CYS A 8 -9.78 -11.82 2.31
N GLY A 9 -10.49 -12.09 1.21
CA GLY A 9 -11.96 -12.19 1.22
C GLY A 9 -12.48 -13.17 0.18
N PRO A 10 -13.35 -14.14 0.55
CA PRO A 10 -14.02 -14.97 -0.44
C PRO A 10 -15.02 -14.13 -1.23
N SER A 11 -14.88 -14.12 -2.55
CA SER A 11 -15.84 -13.50 -3.45
C SER A 11 -17.13 -14.33 -3.50
N ALA A 12 -18.17 -13.91 -2.77
CA ALA A 12 -19.54 -14.39 -2.96
C ALA A 12 -20.57 -13.33 -2.56
N ALA A 13 -21.53 -13.11 -3.46
CA ALA A 13 -22.60 -12.14 -3.34
C ALA A 13 -23.80 -12.65 -2.50
N THR A 14 -24.51 -11.67 -1.91
CA THR A 14 -25.95 -11.63 -1.52
C THR A 14 -26.25 -11.70 0.00
N PRO A 15 -27.16 -10.84 0.54
CA PRO A 15 -27.15 -10.45 1.95
C PRO A 15 -28.22 -11.11 2.83
N SER A 16 -28.13 -10.77 4.12
CA SER A 16 -29.18 -10.76 5.15
C SER A 16 -29.40 -12.04 5.96
N GLY A 17 -28.67 -12.11 7.07
CA GLY A 17 -29.02 -12.89 8.26
C GLY A 17 -28.39 -12.24 9.49
N THR A 18 -29.23 -11.60 10.32
CA THR A 18 -28.82 -10.91 11.55
C THR A 18 -28.24 -11.89 12.55
N THR A 19 -26.94 -11.82 12.84
CA THR A 19 -26.38 -12.35 14.09
C THR A 19 -25.17 -11.52 14.48
N THR A 20 -25.26 -10.83 15.61
CA THR A 20 -24.14 -10.13 16.27
C THR A 20 -22.99 -11.10 16.49
N PRO A 21 -21.77 -10.86 15.96
CA PRO A 21 -20.62 -11.64 16.39
C PRO A 21 -20.14 -11.07 17.72
N ALA A 22 -20.13 -11.94 18.73
CA ALA A 22 -19.36 -11.73 19.94
C ALA A 22 -17.89 -11.50 19.57
N SER A 23 -17.28 -10.50 20.19
CA SER A 23 -15.85 -10.20 20.07
C SER A 23 -15.03 -11.38 20.60
N ALA A 24 -14.69 -12.31 19.73
CA ALA A 24 -13.58 -13.21 19.96
C ALA A 24 -12.31 -12.38 19.78
N ALA A 25 -11.58 -12.17 20.88
CA ALA A 25 -10.20 -11.71 20.80
C ALA A 25 -9.46 -12.68 19.88
N GLN A 26 -9.24 -12.27 18.63
CA GLN A 26 -8.42 -13.02 17.71
C GLN A 26 -7.02 -13.03 18.30
N SER A 27 -6.61 -14.20 18.78
CA SER A 27 -5.22 -14.52 19.06
C SER A 27 -4.42 -14.17 17.81
N VAL A 28 -3.65 -13.09 17.90
CA VAL A 28 -2.70 -12.69 16.86
C VAL A 28 -1.71 -13.85 16.73
N ALA A 29 -1.81 -14.60 15.64
CA ALA A 29 -0.81 -15.60 15.26
C ALA A 29 0.58 -14.93 15.28
N PRO A 30 1.68 -15.65 15.57
CA PRO A 30 3.01 -15.06 15.55
C PRO A 30 3.21 -14.36 14.20
N ALA A 31 3.47 -13.06 14.22
CA ALA A 31 3.47 -12.28 12.99
C ALA A 31 4.67 -12.74 12.14
N GLY A 32 4.36 -13.37 11.03
CA GLY A 32 5.38 -13.91 10.12
C GLY A 32 6.18 -12.79 9.45
N VAL A 33 7.11 -13.20 8.59
CA VAL A 33 7.80 -12.29 7.67
C VAL A 33 6.77 -11.46 6.89
N VAL A 34 6.92 -10.14 6.90
CA VAL A 34 6.11 -9.20 6.13
C VAL A 34 7.01 -8.50 5.13
N ARG A 35 6.84 -8.81 3.85
CA ARG A 35 7.57 -8.16 2.75
C ARG A 35 6.79 -6.93 2.29
N LEU A 36 7.43 -5.77 2.42
CA LEU A 36 6.90 -4.47 1.99
C LEU A 36 7.50 -4.08 0.64
N ALA A 37 6.69 -4.05 -0.41
CA ALA A 37 7.08 -3.53 -1.72
C ALA A 37 7.00 -2.00 -1.76
N LEU A 38 8.08 -1.33 -2.20
CA LEU A 38 8.08 0.12 -2.41
C LEU A 38 7.64 0.47 -3.84
N ASP A 39 6.92 1.58 -3.97
CA ASP A 39 6.53 2.19 -5.26
C ASP A 39 7.72 2.82 -6.00
N TRP A 40 8.72 3.30 -5.25
CA TRP A 40 9.86 4.03 -5.79
C TRP A 40 11.12 3.90 -4.92
N THR A 41 12.20 4.54 -5.38
CA THR A 41 13.42 4.74 -4.58
C THR A 41 13.07 5.35 -3.21
N PRO A 42 13.69 4.85 -2.11
CA PRO A 42 13.49 5.38 -0.77
C PRO A 42 13.54 6.92 -0.69
N ASN A 43 12.50 7.52 -0.10
CA ASN A 43 12.35 8.96 0.07
C ASN A 43 11.60 9.26 1.38
N THR A 44 11.30 10.53 1.64
CA THR A 44 10.66 10.99 2.89
C THR A 44 9.32 10.33 3.19
N ASN A 45 8.59 9.88 2.18
CA ASN A 45 7.30 9.22 2.38
C ASN A 45 7.45 7.81 3.00
N HIS A 46 8.65 7.22 2.94
CA HIS A 46 8.95 5.90 3.48
C HIS A 46 9.56 5.96 4.89
N THR A 47 9.90 7.15 5.39
CA THR A 47 10.68 7.32 6.62
C THR A 47 10.09 6.60 7.82
N GLY A 48 8.77 6.57 7.97
CA GLY A 48 8.10 5.87 9.08
C GLY A 48 8.49 4.40 9.20
N PHE A 49 8.58 3.68 8.08
CA PHE A 49 8.95 2.26 8.06
C PHE A 49 10.42 2.03 8.45
N TYR A 50 11.32 2.89 7.97
CA TYR A 50 12.74 2.80 8.31
C TYR A 50 13.02 3.21 9.77
N VAL A 51 12.35 4.24 10.27
CA VAL A 51 12.44 4.66 11.67
C VAL A 51 11.90 3.58 12.60
N ALA A 52 10.74 2.98 12.29
CA ALA A 52 10.18 1.90 13.08
C ALA A 52 11.11 0.66 13.10
N THR A 53 11.76 0.35 11.97
CA THR A 53 12.79 -0.70 11.90
C THR A 53 13.99 -0.37 12.78
N ALA A 54 14.54 0.85 12.66
CA ALA A 54 15.72 1.27 13.43
C ALA A 54 15.47 1.35 14.94
N ASN A 55 14.22 1.60 15.37
CA ASN A 55 13.83 1.60 16.78
C ASN A 55 13.36 0.24 17.29
N GLY A 56 13.36 -0.82 16.47
CA GLY A 56 12.95 -2.17 16.87
C GLY A 56 11.45 -2.38 17.06
N TRP A 57 10.59 -1.44 16.64
CA TRP A 57 9.14 -1.51 16.89
C TRP A 57 8.46 -2.68 16.18
N TYR A 58 8.97 -3.10 15.02
CA TYR A 58 8.46 -4.31 14.35
C TYR A 58 8.83 -5.57 15.14
N GLU A 59 10.07 -5.67 15.63
CA GLU A 59 10.51 -6.80 16.46
C GLU A 59 9.69 -6.87 17.77
N GLU A 60 9.45 -5.73 18.43
CA GLU A 60 8.59 -5.64 19.62
C GLU A 60 7.15 -6.07 19.34
N ALA A 61 6.63 -5.77 18.14
CA ALA A 61 5.32 -6.23 17.67
C ALA A 61 5.34 -7.68 17.15
N GLY A 62 6.50 -8.36 17.18
CA GLY A 62 6.69 -9.71 16.69
C GLY A 62 6.66 -9.86 15.16
N VAL A 63 6.89 -8.78 14.40
CA VAL A 63 6.88 -8.71 12.93
C VAL A 63 8.32 -8.66 12.40
N ASP A 64 8.69 -9.59 11.50
CA ASP A 64 9.92 -9.46 10.70
C ASP A 64 9.61 -8.67 9.42
N LEU A 65 9.79 -7.35 9.47
CA LEU A 65 9.57 -6.49 8.30
C LEU A 65 10.77 -6.54 7.34
N GLN A 66 10.51 -7.01 6.12
CA GLN A 66 11.48 -7.00 5.03
C GLN A 66 11.08 -5.98 3.97
N ILE A 67 11.77 -4.85 3.93
CA ILE A 67 11.56 -3.85 2.87
C ILE A 67 12.25 -4.37 1.60
N LEU A 68 11.45 -4.69 0.58
CA LEU A 68 11.97 -5.16 -0.69
C LEU A 68 12.69 -4.02 -1.42
N PRO A 69 13.76 -4.30 -2.18
CA PRO A 69 14.30 -3.34 -3.11
C PRO A 69 13.20 -2.83 -4.03
N TYR A 70 13.22 -1.54 -4.36
CA TYR A 70 12.33 -1.02 -5.38
C TYR A 70 12.58 -1.81 -6.68
N ALA A 71 11.52 -2.42 -7.21
CA ALA A 71 11.60 -3.32 -8.34
C ALA A 71 11.11 -2.61 -9.61
N THR A 72 11.43 -3.17 -10.77
CA THR A 72 10.79 -2.77 -12.03
C THR A 72 9.30 -3.15 -12.05
N SER A 73 8.90 -4.12 -11.23
CA SER A 73 7.51 -4.54 -11.05
C SER A 73 6.81 -3.65 -10.03
N THR A 74 5.54 -3.33 -10.28
CA THR A 74 4.76 -2.50 -9.36
C THR A 74 4.41 -3.27 -8.07
N PRO A 75 4.19 -2.56 -6.95
CA PRO A 75 3.70 -3.15 -5.71
C PRO A 75 2.46 -4.01 -5.89
N GLU A 76 1.51 -3.60 -6.74
CA GLU A 76 0.30 -4.37 -7.02
C GLU A 76 0.60 -5.70 -7.68
N ALA A 77 1.50 -5.72 -8.66
CA ALA A 77 1.90 -6.94 -9.34
C ALA A 77 2.60 -7.92 -8.38
N LEU A 78 3.47 -7.41 -7.50
CA LEU A 78 4.16 -8.23 -6.50
C LEU A 78 3.18 -8.83 -5.48
N ILE A 79 2.20 -8.05 -5.01
CA ILE A 79 1.17 -8.55 -4.08
C ILE A 79 0.27 -9.57 -4.78
N ALA A 80 -0.19 -9.28 -6.00
CA ALA A 80 -1.03 -10.20 -6.76
C ALA A 80 -0.33 -11.53 -7.08
N ALA A 81 1.00 -11.53 -7.22
CA ALA A 81 1.82 -12.71 -7.42
C ALA A 81 2.21 -13.45 -6.12
N GLY A 82 1.80 -12.95 -4.94
CA GLY A 82 2.18 -13.51 -3.63
C GLY A 82 3.65 -13.30 -3.28
N GLN A 83 4.32 -12.34 -3.94
CA GLN A 83 5.73 -12.01 -3.73
C GLN A 83 5.92 -10.90 -2.69
N ALA A 84 4.85 -10.24 -2.25
CA ALA A 84 4.83 -9.30 -1.14
C ALA A 84 3.50 -9.40 -0.37
N GLU A 85 3.52 -9.17 0.94
CA GLU A 85 2.33 -9.14 1.78
C GLU A 85 1.65 -7.77 1.73
N CYS A 86 2.46 -6.71 1.61
CA CYS A 86 2.00 -5.35 1.53
C CYS A 86 2.90 -4.50 0.63
N GLY A 87 2.42 -3.32 0.29
CA GLY A 87 3.16 -2.41 -0.55
C GLY A 87 2.70 -0.97 -0.37
N ILE A 88 3.58 -0.05 -0.72
CA ILE A 88 3.23 1.36 -0.85
C ILE A 88 2.92 1.61 -2.31
N SER A 89 1.82 2.29 -2.63
CA SER A 89 1.49 2.65 -4.01
C SER A 89 0.82 4.01 -4.13
N PHE A 90 0.49 4.40 -5.36
CA PHE A 90 -0.25 5.60 -5.69
C PHE A 90 -1.76 5.33 -5.74
N GLN A 91 -2.56 6.38 -5.55
CA GLN A 91 -4.03 6.26 -5.52
C GLN A 91 -4.60 5.90 -6.90
N ASP A 92 -4.03 6.47 -7.95
CA ASP A 92 -4.39 6.18 -9.35
C ASP A 92 -4.06 4.74 -9.73
N ALA A 93 -2.85 4.25 -9.43
CA ALA A 93 -2.44 2.87 -9.66
C ALA A 93 -3.37 1.86 -8.99
N LEU A 94 -3.70 2.07 -7.71
CA LEU A 94 -4.66 1.23 -7.01
C LEU A 94 -6.06 1.28 -7.62
N THR A 95 -6.50 2.46 -8.08
CA THR A 95 -7.82 2.61 -8.73
C THR A 95 -7.90 1.74 -9.98
N PHE A 96 -6.86 1.76 -10.82
CA PHE A 96 -6.79 0.90 -12.00
C PHE A 96 -6.66 -0.58 -11.65
N ALA A 97 -5.83 -0.94 -10.68
CA ALA A 97 -5.67 -2.32 -10.24
C ALA A 97 -6.98 -2.91 -9.70
N SER A 98 -7.70 -2.14 -8.89
CA SER A 98 -9.03 -2.51 -8.38
C SER A 98 -10.04 -2.65 -9.51
N ALA A 99 -10.09 -1.72 -10.46
CA ALA A 99 -10.95 -1.81 -11.65
C ALA A 99 -10.62 -3.03 -12.53
N ALA A 100 -9.35 -3.47 -12.55
CA ALA A 100 -8.90 -4.68 -13.24
C ALA A 100 -9.14 -5.98 -12.43
N GLY A 101 -9.73 -5.89 -11.23
CA GLY A 101 -10.04 -7.04 -10.38
C GLY A 101 -8.85 -7.58 -9.58
N ALA A 102 -7.78 -6.79 -9.40
CA ALA A 102 -6.68 -7.18 -8.54
C ALA A 102 -7.17 -7.37 -7.09
N PRO A 103 -6.78 -8.46 -6.40
CA PRO A 103 -7.23 -8.76 -5.04
C PRO A 103 -6.45 -7.93 -4.02
N ILE A 104 -6.58 -6.60 -4.08
CA ILE A 104 -5.78 -5.65 -3.31
C ILE A 104 -6.71 -4.64 -2.63
N VAL A 105 -6.38 -4.28 -1.39
CA VAL A 105 -7.11 -3.28 -0.62
C VAL A 105 -6.15 -2.24 -0.04
N SER A 106 -6.56 -0.97 -0.04
CA SER A 106 -5.86 0.09 0.70
C SER A 106 -6.25 0.05 2.17
N VAL A 107 -5.26 0.07 3.06
CA VAL A 107 -5.44 0.05 4.51
C VAL A 107 -5.01 1.33 5.20
N MET A 108 -4.28 2.21 4.50
CA MET A 108 -3.81 3.49 5.06
C MET A 108 -3.50 4.49 3.95
N ALA A 109 -3.82 5.76 4.19
CA ALA A 109 -3.32 6.87 3.39
C ALA A 109 -2.05 7.44 4.04
N ILE A 110 -0.87 7.08 3.52
CA ILE A 110 0.42 7.61 4.01
C ILE A 110 0.52 9.11 3.67
N LEU A 111 0.06 9.48 2.48
CA LEU A 111 -0.20 10.87 2.11
C LEU A 111 -1.70 11.06 1.93
N GLN A 112 -2.31 11.90 2.77
CA GLN A 112 -3.74 12.18 2.75
C GLN A 112 -4.17 13.09 1.59
N HIS A 113 -3.23 13.86 1.05
CA HIS A 113 -3.42 14.68 -0.14
C HIS A 113 -2.43 14.25 -1.22
N THR A 114 -2.81 14.37 -2.49
CA THR A 114 -1.90 14.03 -3.60
C THR A 114 -0.73 14.99 -3.65
N ALA A 115 0.46 14.44 -3.87
CA ALA A 115 1.68 15.18 -4.16
C ALA A 115 2.04 15.12 -5.66
N GLN A 116 1.15 14.58 -6.50
CA GLN A 116 1.34 14.60 -7.95
C GLN A 116 1.03 15.99 -8.49
N GLU A 117 2.00 16.56 -9.19
CA GLU A 117 1.91 17.87 -9.80
C GLU A 117 2.51 17.83 -11.21
N ILE A 118 2.01 18.69 -12.10
CA ILE A 118 2.65 18.95 -13.38
C ILE A 118 3.59 20.13 -13.18
N ALA A 119 4.90 19.86 -13.18
CA ALA A 119 5.92 20.89 -13.10
C ALA A 119 6.42 21.26 -14.50
N VAL A 120 6.56 22.56 -14.75
CA VAL A 120 7.18 23.11 -15.97
C VAL A 120 8.30 24.07 -15.61
N LEU A 121 9.25 24.25 -16.52
CA LEU A 121 10.26 25.29 -16.35
C LEU A 121 9.59 26.67 -16.32
N ASP A 122 10.06 27.54 -15.43
CA ASP A 122 9.61 28.94 -15.35
C ASP A 122 9.83 29.71 -16.66
N SER A 123 10.92 29.37 -17.37
CA SER A 123 11.24 29.92 -18.69
C SER A 123 10.34 29.41 -19.82
N SER A 124 9.41 28.48 -19.57
CA SER A 124 8.51 27.96 -20.59
C SER A 124 7.33 28.91 -20.85
N SER A 125 6.71 28.77 -22.03
CA SER A 125 5.45 29.45 -22.36
C SER A 125 4.22 28.79 -21.74
N ILE A 126 4.38 27.70 -21.00
CA ILE A 126 3.27 26.88 -20.47
C ILE A 126 2.79 27.50 -19.17
N ARG A 127 1.57 28.07 -19.17
CA ARG A 127 0.99 28.76 -17.99
C ARG A 127 -0.32 28.15 -17.50
N ARG A 128 -0.90 27.23 -18.26
CA ARG A 128 -2.14 26.51 -17.93
C ARG A 128 -2.18 25.18 -18.68
N PRO A 129 -3.06 24.24 -18.30
CA PRO A 129 -3.12 22.92 -18.94
C PRO A 129 -3.31 22.93 -20.45
N ARG A 130 -3.97 23.95 -21.03
CA ARG A 130 -4.14 24.10 -22.49
C ARG A 130 -2.82 24.35 -23.24
N ASP A 131 -1.79 24.81 -22.54
CA ASP A 131 -0.52 25.17 -23.15
C ASP A 131 0.47 23.99 -23.17
N LEU A 132 0.12 22.85 -22.56
CA LEU A 132 0.82 21.55 -22.68
C LEU A 132 0.58 20.93 -24.06
#